data_AF-A0A350G6W6-F1
#
_entry.id   AF-A0A350G6W6-F1
#
_cell.length_a   1.000
_cell.length_b   1.000
_cell.length_c   1.000
_cell.angle_alpha   90.00
_cell.angle_beta   90.00
_cell.angle_gamma   90.00
#
_symmetry.space_group_name_H-M   'P 1'
#
loop_
_entity.id
_entity.type
_entity.pdbx_description
1 polymer ?
#
loop_
_entity_poly.entity_id
_entity_poly.type
_entity_poly.pdbx_seq_one_letter_code
_entity_poly.pdbx_strand_id
1 'polypeptide(L)'
;MTGTFLNIATVIIGGLIGLLFGARIPDKLKSTVIAGMGLFIIAMGVQMFLNTENPLIVLGSLLLGTLLGEWWRIEDGLQNLGKYLEKRFSKSDDDGSNNFVRGFLTASLLFCVGPMTILGSIQDGLTGDYNLLAVKSVLDGFAALAFASTLGVGVIFSTIVIFVFQ
;
A
#
# COMPACT_ATOMS: atom_id res chain seq x y z
N MET A 1 -3.67 -15.10 -8.97
CA MET A 1 -4.84 -14.22 -8.71
C MET A 1 -5.36 -14.34 -7.27
N THR A 2 -5.20 -15.49 -6.61
CA THR A 2 -5.64 -15.67 -5.21
C THR A 2 -4.93 -14.70 -4.27
N GLY A 3 -3.67 -14.37 -4.53
CA GLY A 3 -2.90 -13.42 -3.73
C GLY A 3 -3.43 -11.99 -3.76
N THR A 4 -3.87 -11.48 -4.92
CA THR A 4 -4.44 -10.12 -5.03
C THR A 4 -5.74 -10.01 -4.22
N PHE A 5 -6.63 -11.00 -4.34
CA PHE A 5 -7.88 -11.01 -3.57
C PHE A 5 -7.64 -11.13 -2.07
N LEU A 6 -6.63 -11.92 -1.67
CA LEU A 6 -6.19 -11.98 -0.28
C LEU A 6 -5.75 -10.60 0.20
N ASN A 7 -4.92 -9.91 -0.57
CA ASN A 7 -4.41 -8.58 -0.22
C ASN A 7 -5.54 -7.57 -0.04
N ILE A 8 -6.43 -7.50 -1.02
CA ILE A 8 -7.62 -6.62 -0.97
C ILE A 8 -8.46 -6.92 0.28
N ALA A 9 -8.72 -8.20 0.56
CA ALA A 9 -9.49 -8.59 1.73
C ALA A 9 -8.81 -8.17 3.04
N THR A 10 -7.50 -8.38 3.18
CA THR A 10 -6.75 -7.96 4.38
C THR A 10 -6.71 -6.45 4.54
N VAL A 11 -6.57 -5.67 3.46
CA VAL A 11 -6.59 -4.20 3.52
C VAL A 11 -7.97 -3.69 3.90
N ILE A 12 -9.05 -4.27 3.37
CA ILE A 12 -10.42 -3.90 3.74
C ILE A 12 -10.67 -4.23 5.22
N ILE A 13 -10.35 -5.46 5.65
CA ILE A 13 -10.56 -5.90 7.05
C ILE A 13 -9.72 -5.05 8.00
N GLY A 14 -8.43 -4.87 7.72
CA GLY A 14 -7.53 -4.05 8.51
C GLY A 14 -8.01 -2.60 8.58
N GLY A 15 -8.37 -2.02 7.43
CA GLY A 15 -8.90 -0.66 7.36
C GLY A 15 -10.20 -0.48 8.14
N LEU A 16 -11.16 -1.42 8.05
CA LEU A 16 -12.40 -1.38 8.82
C LEU A 16 -12.15 -1.49 10.33
N ILE A 17 -11.25 -2.37 10.75
CA ILE A 17 -10.84 -2.48 12.16
C ILE A 17 -10.19 -1.16 12.61
N GLY A 18 -9.32 -0.58 11.78
CA GLY A 18 -8.69 0.71 12.03
C GLY A 18 -9.70 1.84 12.21
N LEU A 19 -10.74 1.89 11.37
CA LEU A 19 -11.81 2.89 11.49
C LEU A 19 -12.65 2.72 12.75
N LEU A 20 -13.08 1.49 13.04
CA LEU A 20 -14.03 1.22 14.11
C LEU A 20 -13.38 1.20 15.50
N PHE A 21 -12.17 0.63 15.58
CA PHE A 21 -11.49 0.37 16.86
C PHE A 21 -10.22 1.21 17.03
N GLY A 22 -9.79 1.96 16.02
CA GLY A 22 -8.55 2.73 16.03
C GLY A 22 -8.41 3.75 17.15
N ALA A 23 -9.52 4.35 17.59
CA ALA A 23 -9.55 5.27 18.73
C ALA A 23 -9.25 4.58 20.07
N ARG A 24 -9.42 3.25 20.15
CA ARG A 24 -9.11 2.45 21.35
C ARG A 24 -7.69 1.90 21.36
N ILE A 25 -6.97 1.98 20.23
CA ILE A 25 -5.61 1.48 20.10
C ILE A 25 -4.64 2.60 20.48
N PRO A 26 -3.78 2.41 21.50
CA PRO A 26 -2.74 3.36 21.85
C PRO A 26 -1.84 3.71 20.67
N ASP A 27 -1.55 5.01 20.47
CA ASP A 27 -0.72 5.45 19.35
C ASP A 27 0.70 4.88 19.39
N LYS A 28 1.23 4.59 20.59
CA LYS A 28 2.50 3.87 20.77
C LYS A 28 2.48 2.47 20.17
N LEU A 29 1.35 1.75 20.27
CA LEU A 29 1.23 0.42 19.66
C LEU A 29 1.19 0.53 18.14
N LYS A 30 0.43 1.49 17.60
CA LYS A 30 0.39 1.75 16.15
C LYS A 30 1.79 2.04 15.59
N SER A 31 2.52 2.95 16.24
CA SER A 31 3.87 3.33 15.79
C SER A 31 4.87 2.18 15.93
N THR A 32 4.78 1.37 16.99
CA THR A 32 5.65 0.20 17.19
C THR A 32 5.38 -0.87 16.14
N VAL A 33 4.12 -1.12 15.79
CA VAL A 33 3.75 -2.08 14.73
C VAL A 33 4.26 -1.59 13.37
N ILE A 34 4.07 -0.32 13.04
CA ILE A 34 4.62 0.28 11.79
C ILE A 34 6.15 0.17 11.76
N ALA A 35 6.84 0.48 12.85
CA ALA A 35 8.29 0.37 12.93
C ALA A 35 8.77 -1.08 12.74
N GLY A 36 8.08 -2.05 13.37
CA GLY A 36 8.38 -3.47 13.19
C GLY A 36 8.19 -3.94 11.75
N MET A 37 7.11 -3.52 11.09
CA MET A 37 6.90 -3.79 9.67
C MET A 37 7.98 -3.15 8.80
N GLY A 38 8.37 -1.91 9.10
CA GLY A 38 9.47 -1.22 8.41
C GLY A 38 10.80 -1.97 8.52
N LEU A 39 11.15 -2.44 9.72
CA LEU A 39 12.34 -3.26 9.94
C LEU A 39 12.30 -4.56 9.14
N PHE A 40 11.14 -5.24 9.12
CA PHE A 40 10.95 -6.46 8.34
C PHE A 40 11.11 -6.19 6.83
N ILE A 41 10.51 -5.12 6.31
CA ILE A 41 10.63 -4.72 4.89
C ILE A 41 12.08 -4.42 4.53
N ILE A 42 12.83 -3.72 5.40
CA ILE A 42 14.25 -3.47 5.18
C ILE A 42 15.02 -4.78 5.11
N ALA A 43 14.80 -5.70 6.05
CA ALA A 43 15.47 -7.00 6.08
C ALA A 43 15.19 -7.81 4.79
N MET A 44 13.91 -7.85 4.37
CA MET A 44 13.49 -8.50 3.12
C MET A 44 14.13 -7.83 1.89
N GLY A 45 14.13 -6.50 1.82
CA GLY A 45 14.72 -5.76 0.71
C GLY A 45 16.23 -6.01 0.58
N VAL A 46 16.96 -6.02 1.69
CA VAL A 46 18.38 -6.37 1.72
C VAL A 46 18.59 -7.81 1.27
N GLN A 47 17.78 -8.77 1.76
CA GLN A 47 17.87 -10.17 1.34
C GLN A 47 17.65 -10.33 -0.18
N MET A 48 16.63 -9.67 -0.74
CA MET A 48 16.33 -9.72 -2.18
C MET A 48 17.45 -9.07 -3.01
N PHE A 49 18.02 -7.97 -2.54
CA PHE A 49 19.13 -7.30 -3.22
C PHE A 49 20.40 -8.15 -3.21
N LEU A 50 20.74 -8.78 -2.07
CA LEU A 50 21.92 -9.65 -1.97
C LEU A 50 21.81 -10.91 -2.84
N ASN A 51 20.59 -11.40 -3.08
CA ASN A 51 20.32 -12.53 -3.98
C ASN A 51 20.28 -12.13 -5.46
N THR A 52 20.46 -10.85 -5.80
CA THR A 52 20.40 -10.38 -7.18
C THR A 52 21.68 -10.76 -7.94
N GLU A 53 21.52 -11.45 -9.08
CA GLU A 53 22.64 -11.81 -9.96
C GLU A 53 23.22 -10.62 -10.73
N ASN A 54 22.41 -9.59 -11.00
CA ASN A 54 22.82 -8.43 -11.79
C ASN A 54 22.36 -7.09 -11.17
N PRO A 55 23.21 -6.46 -10.32
CA PRO A 55 22.89 -5.18 -9.70
C PRO A 55 22.69 -4.02 -10.69
N LEU A 56 23.27 -4.10 -11.90
CA LEU A 56 23.10 -3.06 -12.92
C LEU A 56 21.65 -3.00 -13.43
N ILE A 57 20.97 -4.15 -13.53
CA ILE A 57 19.55 -4.18 -13.93
C ILE A 57 18.68 -3.51 -12.87
N VAL A 58 18.97 -3.75 -11.58
CA VAL A 58 18.25 -3.11 -10.47
C VAL A 58 18.47 -1.60 -10.47
N LEU A 59 19.71 -1.15 -10.67
CA LEU A 59 20.01 0.28 -10.77
C LEU A 59 19.31 0.92 -11.99
N GLY A 60 19.37 0.26 -13.14
CA GLY A 60 18.73 0.73 -14.38
C GLY A 60 17.22 0.81 -14.27
N SER A 61 16.57 -0.21 -13.68
CA SER A 61 15.11 -0.20 -13.49
C SER A 61 14.66 0.88 -12.51
N LEU A 62 15.44 1.14 -11.46
CA LEU A 62 15.15 2.21 -10.51
C LEU A 62 15.27 3.60 -11.16
N LEU A 63 16.34 3.85 -11.93
CA LEU A 63 16.51 5.11 -12.67
C LEU A 63 15.43 5.32 -13.72
N LEU A 64 15.16 4.31 -14.57
CA LEU A 64 14.14 4.43 -15.61
C LEU A 64 12.74 4.55 -15.01
N GLY A 65 12.42 3.75 -14.00
CA GLY A 65 11.12 3.78 -13.33
C GLY A 65 10.84 5.13 -12.67
N THR A 66 11.82 5.72 -12.01
CA THR A 66 11.70 7.06 -11.39
C THR A 66 11.52 8.15 -12.43
N LEU A 67 12.33 8.17 -13.50
CA LEU A 67 12.20 9.15 -14.58
C LEU A 67 10.85 9.05 -15.29
N LEU A 68 10.39 7.83 -15.62
CA LEU A 68 9.10 7.62 -16.26
C LEU A 68 7.94 7.98 -15.32
N GLY A 69 8.04 7.63 -14.04
CA GLY A 69 7.04 7.96 -13.03
C GLY A 69 6.87 9.48 -12.84
N GLU A 70 7.99 10.20 -12.77
CA GLU A 70 8.00 11.67 -12.68
C GLU A 70 7.46 12.30 -13.97
N TRP A 71 7.89 11.81 -15.14
CA TRP A 71 7.42 12.35 -16.42
C TRP A 71 5.92 12.15 -16.62
N TRP A 72 5.39 10.99 -16.24
CA TRP A 72 3.95 10.71 -16.28
C TRP A 72 3.17 11.31 -15.12
N ARG A 73 3.85 11.89 -14.12
CA ARG A 73 3.24 12.52 -12.95
C ARG A 73 2.23 11.59 -12.26
N ILE A 74 2.63 10.33 -12.05
CA ILE A 74 1.75 9.27 -11.51
C ILE A 74 1.14 9.69 -10.17
N GLU A 75 1.93 10.34 -9.31
CA GLU A 75 1.47 10.83 -8.01
C GLU A 75 0.37 11.89 -8.14
N ASP A 76 0.50 12.83 -9.08
CA ASP A 76 -0.54 13.84 -9.34
C ASP A 76 -1.84 13.20 -9.86
N GLY A 77 -1.72 12.18 -10.72
CA GLY A 77 -2.85 11.41 -11.20
C GLY A 77 -3.60 10.73 -10.06
N LEU A 78 -2.85 10.10 -9.14
CA LEU A 78 -3.38 9.44 -7.96
C LEU A 78 -4.01 10.46 -6.99
N GLN A 79 -3.38 11.61 -6.77
CA GLN A 79 -3.93 12.68 -5.94
C GLN A 79 -5.25 13.21 -6.52
N ASN A 80 -5.32 13.41 -7.84
CA ASN A 80 -6.54 13.87 -8.52
C ASN A 80 -7.66 12.83 -8.45
N LEU A 81 -7.32 11.54 -8.58
CA LEU A 81 -8.27 10.45 -8.34
C LEU A 81 -8.79 10.46 -6.90
N GLY A 82 -7.90 10.68 -5.93
CA GLY A 82 -8.26 10.84 -4.52
C GLY A 82 -9.27 11.98 -4.30
N LYS A 83 -9.01 13.17 -4.85
CA LYS A 83 -9.93 14.33 -4.80
C LYS A 83 -11.26 14.04 -5.49
N TYR A 84 -11.25 13.31 -6.61
CA TYR A 84 -12.47 12.91 -7.31
C TYR A 84 -13.33 11.94 -6.47
N LEU A 85 -12.70 10.92 -5.89
CA LEU A 85 -13.36 9.97 -5.00
C LEU A 85 -13.89 10.67 -3.75
N GLU A 86 -13.10 11.56 -3.18
CA GLU A 86 -13.50 12.38 -2.04
C GLU A 86 -14.77 13.19 -2.36
N LYS A 87 -14.79 13.94 -3.46
CA LYS A 87 -15.97 14.74 -3.85
C LYS A 87 -17.22 13.90 -4.07
N ARG A 88 -17.05 12.63 -4.49
CA ARG A 88 -18.16 11.72 -4.79
C ARG A 88 -18.67 10.95 -3.58
N PHE A 89 -17.79 10.63 -2.64
CA PHE A 89 -18.09 9.73 -1.51
C PHE A 89 -18.02 10.43 -0.13
N SER A 90 -17.41 11.60 -0.03
CA SER A 90 -17.41 12.47 1.16
C SER A 90 -18.43 13.59 1.01
N LYS A 91 -19.24 13.84 2.04
CA LYS A 91 -20.21 14.95 2.04
C LYS A 91 -19.46 16.28 2.20
N SER A 92 -19.85 17.27 1.40
CA SER A 92 -19.10 18.49 1.09
C SER A 92 -18.81 19.49 2.23
N ASP A 93 -19.05 19.15 3.51
CA ASP A 93 -18.95 20.10 4.64
C ASP A 93 -18.03 19.65 5.78
N ASP A 94 -17.27 18.56 5.64
CA ASP A 94 -16.45 18.04 6.75
C ASP A 94 -14.98 18.49 6.68
N ASP A 95 -14.45 18.96 7.82
CA ASP A 95 -13.06 19.36 8.07
C ASP A 95 -12.04 18.21 7.80
N GLY A 96 -12.56 16.99 7.57
CA GLY A 96 -11.83 15.77 7.22
C GLY A 96 -11.46 15.59 5.74
N SER A 97 -11.79 16.54 4.86
CA SER A 97 -11.48 16.50 3.41
C SER A 97 -10.03 16.13 3.09
N ASN A 98 -9.10 16.84 3.74
CA ASN A 98 -7.67 16.65 3.55
C ASN A 98 -7.20 15.27 4.07
N ASN A 99 -7.83 14.75 5.12
CA ASN A 99 -7.48 13.45 5.69
C ASN A 99 -7.89 12.30 4.76
N PHE A 100 -9.03 12.39 4.09
CA PHE A 100 -9.44 11.39 3.10
C PHE A 100 -8.42 11.26 1.97
N VAL A 101 -8.07 12.38 1.31
CA VAL A 101 -7.14 12.36 0.17
C VAL A 101 -5.75 11.91 0.62
N ARG A 102 -5.29 12.39 1.78
CA ARG A 102 -4.01 11.95 2.37
C ARG A 102 -4.00 10.46 2.71
N GLY A 103 -5.09 9.95 3.28
CA GLY A 103 -5.26 8.53 3.61
C GLY A 103 -5.22 7.66 2.36
N PHE A 104 -5.97 8.05 1.33
CA PHE A 104 -5.99 7.37 0.04
C PHE A 104 -4.62 7.38 -0.64
N LEU A 105 -3.98 8.54 -0.74
CA LEU A 105 -2.69 8.70 -1.40
C LEU A 105 -1.59 7.92 -0.67
N THR A 106 -1.47 8.12 0.64
CA THR A 106 -0.47 7.43 1.48
C THR A 106 -0.61 5.92 1.39
N ALA A 107 -1.84 5.40 1.53
CA ALA A 107 -2.10 3.98 1.47
C ALA A 107 -1.83 3.39 0.09
N SER A 108 -2.30 4.05 -0.97
CA SER A 108 -2.12 3.58 -2.35
C SER A 108 -0.64 3.52 -2.72
N LEU A 109 0.13 4.55 -2.37
CA LEU A 109 1.58 4.56 -2.60
C LEU A 109 2.26 3.47 -1.78
N LEU A 110 1.99 3.36 -0.48
CA LEU A 110 2.65 2.35 0.34
C LEU A 110 2.36 0.92 -0.14
N PHE A 111 1.10 0.62 -0.45
CA PHE A 111 0.69 -0.72 -0.85
C PHE A 111 1.11 -1.06 -2.28
N CYS A 112 1.20 -0.09 -3.20
CA CYS A 112 1.53 -0.41 -4.59
C CYS A 112 3.03 -0.32 -4.89
N VAL A 113 3.77 0.60 -4.26
CA VAL A 113 5.18 0.92 -4.59
C VAL A 113 6.19 -0.11 -4.03
N GLY A 114 5.72 -1.23 -3.47
CA GLY A 114 6.57 -2.32 -2.97
C GLY A 114 7.03 -3.30 -4.07
N PRO A 115 8.30 -3.77 -4.04
CA PRO A 115 8.79 -4.76 -5.02
C PRO A 115 8.05 -6.09 -4.95
N MET A 116 7.53 -6.45 -3.77
CA MET A 116 6.71 -7.65 -3.57
C MET A 116 5.37 -7.60 -4.31
N THR A 117 4.86 -6.41 -4.67
CA THR A 117 3.65 -6.30 -5.48
C THR A 117 3.91 -6.85 -6.88
N ILE A 118 5.00 -6.40 -7.52
CA ILE A 118 5.36 -6.81 -8.87
C ILE A 118 5.86 -8.26 -8.88
N LEU A 119 6.84 -8.59 -8.02
CA LEU A 119 7.43 -9.93 -8.00
C LEU A 119 6.41 -10.98 -7.53
N GLY A 120 5.59 -10.64 -6.54
CA GLY A 120 4.53 -11.49 -6.04
C GLY A 120 3.48 -11.79 -7.12
N SER A 121 2.96 -10.77 -7.82
CA SER A 121 1.98 -10.99 -8.90
C SER A 121 2.54 -11.83 -10.05
N ILE A 122 3.81 -11.61 -10.42
CA ILE A 122 4.48 -12.43 -11.43
C ILE A 122 4.62 -13.89 -10.95
N GLN A 123 5.06 -14.10 -9.71
CA GLN A 123 5.24 -15.44 -9.15
C GLN A 123 3.90 -16.19 -9.00
N ASP A 124 2.87 -15.57 -8.43
CA ASP A 124 1.53 -16.16 -8.31
C ASP A 124 0.93 -16.46 -9.70
N GLY A 125 1.14 -15.59 -10.69
CA GLY A 125 0.69 -15.82 -12.06
C GLY A 125 1.40 -16.97 -12.78
N LEU A 126 2.71 -17.14 -12.58
CA LEU A 126 3.52 -18.11 -13.31
C LEU A 126 3.64 -19.48 -12.61
N THR A 127 3.74 -19.49 -11.29
CA THR A 127 4.00 -20.71 -10.49
C THR A 127 2.83 -21.11 -9.59
N GLY A 128 1.84 -20.23 -9.42
CA GLY A 128 0.74 -20.41 -8.46
C GLY A 128 1.17 -20.24 -7.00
N ASP A 129 2.43 -19.83 -6.74
CA ASP A 129 2.95 -19.60 -5.41
C ASP A 129 2.63 -18.17 -4.96
N TYR A 130 1.63 -18.05 -4.07
CA TYR A 130 1.18 -16.78 -3.51
C TYR A 130 1.85 -16.44 -2.17
N ASN A 131 2.87 -17.17 -1.71
CA ASN A 131 3.47 -16.94 -0.40
C ASN A 131 4.02 -15.50 -0.22
N LEU A 132 4.67 -14.95 -1.25
CA LEU A 132 5.14 -13.56 -1.22
C LEU A 132 3.97 -12.57 -1.11
N LEU A 133 2.88 -12.83 -1.83
CA LEU A 133 1.65 -12.05 -1.75
C LEU A 133 0.97 -12.18 -0.39
N ALA A 134 1.02 -13.35 0.25
CA ALA A 134 0.46 -13.57 1.58
C ALA A 134 1.23 -12.78 2.66
N VAL A 135 2.57 -12.83 2.62
CA VAL A 135 3.41 -12.01 3.51
C VAL A 135 3.09 -10.53 3.33
N LYS A 136 3.01 -10.07 2.08
CA LYS A 136 2.60 -8.71 1.74
C LYS A 136 1.22 -8.36 2.28
N SER A 137 0.24 -9.24 2.09
CA SER A 137 -1.15 -9.03 2.54
C SER A 137 -1.24 -8.78 4.05
N VAL A 138 -0.42 -9.48 4.84
CA VAL A 138 -0.31 -9.25 6.29
C VAL A 138 0.26 -7.86 6.59
N LEU A 139 1.36 -7.47 5.92
CA LEU A 139 1.96 -6.14 6.10
C LEU A 139 0.97 -5.03 5.73
N ASP A 140 0.35 -5.13 4.56
CA ASP A 140 -0.60 -4.14 4.06
C ASP A 140 -1.86 -4.08 4.94
N GLY A 141 -2.32 -5.22 5.48
CA GLY A 141 -3.44 -5.27 6.43
C GLY A 141 -3.17 -4.57 7.77
N PHE A 142 -2.00 -4.79 8.38
CA PHE A 142 -1.62 -4.08 9.61
C PHE A 142 -1.36 -2.60 9.37
N ALA A 143 -0.73 -2.25 8.24
CA ALA A 143 -0.55 -0.86 7.84
C ALA A 143 -1.90 -0.16 7.56
N ALA A 144 -2.85 -0.85 6.91
CA ALA A 144 -4.20 -0.34 6.68
C ALA A 144 -4.94 -0.08 8.00
N LEU A 145 -4.81 -0.96 8.99
CA LEU A 145 -5.36 -0.73 10.34
C LEU A 145 -4.77 0.53 10.96
N ALA A 146 -3.45 0.67 10.95
CA ALA A 146 -2.79 1.81 11.57
C ALA A 146 -3.14 3.12 10.84
N PHE A 147 -3.09 3.15 9.51
CA PHE A 147 -3.42 4.34 8.73
C PHE A 147 -4.90 4.68 8.75
N ALA A 148 -5.81 3.71 8.69
CA ALA A 148 -7.24 4.01 8.74
C ALA A 148 -7.64 4.58 10.12
N SER A 149 -6.94 4.18 11.18
CA SER A 149 -7.16 4.73 12.52
C SER A 149 -6.76 6.20 12.69
N THR A 150 -5.94 6.75 11.78
CA THR A 150 -5.40 8.12 11.85
C THR A 150 -5.87 9.00 10.69
N LEU A 151 -5.88 8.46 9.47
CA LEU A 151 -6.21 9.15 8.22
C LEU A 151 -7.65 8.85 7.74
N GLY A 152 -8.35 7.92 8.38
CA GLY A 152 -9.75 7.66 8.11
C GLY A 152 -10.01 6.83 6.85
N VAL A 153 -11.23 6.96 6.32
CA VAL A 153 -11.82 6.01 5.37
C VAL A 153 -11.14 5.99 4.00
N GLY A 154 -10.40 7.05 3.66
CA GLY A 154 -9.63 7.14 2.41
C GLY A 154 -8.66 5.98 2.21
N VAL A 155 -8.16 5.38 3.30
CA VAL A 155 -7.27 4.21 3.26
C VAL A 155 -7.94 3.00 2.61
N ILE A 156 -9.22 2.74 2.86
CA ILE A 156 -9.94 1.60 2.27
C ILE A 156 -10.07 1.76 0.75
N PHE A 157 -10.22 2.99 0.26
CA PHE A 157 -10.32 3.27 -1.17
C PHE A 157 -9.03 2.96 -1.94
N SER A 158 -7.88 2.83 -1.27
CA SER A 158 -6.63 2.37 -1.91
C SER A 158 -6.74 0.96 -2.52
N THR A 159 -7.70 0.16 -2.07
CA THR A 159 -7.98 -1.18 -2.64
C THR A 159 -8.37 -1.13 -4.11
N ILE A 160 -8.93 -0.01 -4.59
CA ILE A 160 -9.22 0.20 -6.01
C ILE A 160 -7.92 0.24 -6.81
N VAL A 161 -6.91 0.93 -6.29
CA VAL A 161 -5.60 1.05 -6.92
C VAL A 161 -4.87 -0.29 -6.88
N ILE A 162 -4.93 -0.98 -5.73
CA ILE A 162 -4.37 -2.34 -5.58
C ILE A 162 -4.99 -3.27 -6.62
N PHE A 163 -6.31 -3.30 -6.76
CA PHE A 163 -7.00 -4.18 -7.71
C PHE A 163 -6.64 -3.91 -9.17
N VAL A 164 -6.42 -2.64 -9.54
CA VAL A 164 -6.04 -2.29 -10.91
C VAL A 164 -4.56 -2.59 -11.18
N PHE A 165 -3.69 -2.44 -10.18
CA PHE A 165 -2.25 -2.56 -10.34
C PHE A 165 -1.72 -3.99 -10.18
N GLN A 166 -2.28 -4.78 -9.26
CA GLN A 166 -1.73 -6.04 -8.78
C GLN A 166 -2.37 -7.29 -9.41
#